data_AF-A0A968PJV2-F1
#
_entry.id   AF-A0A968PJV2-F1
#
_cell.length_a   1.000
_cell.length_b   1.000
_cell.length_c   1.000
_cell.angle_alpha   90.00
_cell.angle_beta   90.00
_cell.angle_gamma   90.00
#
_symmetry.space_group_name_H-M   'P 1'
#
loop_
_entity.id
_entity.type
_entity.pdbx_description
1 polymer ?
#
loop_
_entity_poly.entity_id
_entity_poly.type
_entity_poly.pdbx_seq_one_letter_code
_entity_poly.pdbx_strand_id
1 'polypeptide(L)' 'AEDAERRAAAQEALIDQQTALLVELSTPLIPLAEGVLVMPLIGTLTDTRLQDAIEHLLEGVAIHQVKLSLLDITGVKE' A
#
# COMPACT_ATOMS: atom_id res chain seq x y z
N ALA A 1 14.24 -35.50 -4.60
CA ALA A 1 14.42 -34.54 -3.50
C ALA A 1 14.62 -33.14 -4.08
N GLU A 2 15.65 -32.93 -4.90
CA GLU A 2 15.92 -31.63 -5.54
C GLU A 2 14.74 -31.02 -6.32
N ASP A 3 13.98 -31.81 -7.08
CA ASP A 3 12.83 -31.28 -7.84
C ASP A 3 11.66 -30.85 -6.96
N ALA A 4 11.54 -31.40 -5.75
CA ALA A 4 10.53 -30.99 -4.78
C ALA A 4 10.95 -29.69 -4.08
N GLU A 5 12.23 -29.55 -3.74
CA GLU A 5 12.80 -28.32 -3.19
C GLU A 5 12.72 -27.16 -4.19
N ARG A 6 13.02 -27.38 -5.47
CA ARG A 6 12.90 -26.35 -6.51
C ARG A 6 11.46 -25.87 -6.70
N ARG A 7 10.47 -26.76 -6.61
CA ARG A 7 9.05 -26.39 -6.70
C ARG A 7 8.59 -25.62 -5.48
N ALA A 8 9.02 -26.04 -4.28
CA ALA A 8 8.72 -25.33 -3.05
C ALA A 8 9.30 -23.91 -3.07
N ALA A 9 10.57 -23.75 -3.45
CA ALA A 9 11.22 -22.44 -3.56
C ALA A 9 10.55 -21.53 -4.62
N ALA A 10 10.14 -22.08 -5.77
CA ALA A 10 9.43 -21.31 -6.79
C ALA A 10 8.03 -20.88 -6.33
N GLN A 11 7.33 -21.72 -5.56
CA GLN A 11 6.02 -21.42 -5.00
C GLN A 11 6.14 -20.35 -3.90
N GLU A 12 7.15 -20.46 -3.04
CA GLU A 12 7.44 -19.50 -1.97
C GLU A 12 7.78 -18.12 -2.55
N ALA A 13 8.64 -18.06 -3.58
CA ALA A 13 8.95 -16.82 -4.30
C ALA A 13 7.72 -16.17 -4.95
N LEU A 14 6.78 -16.97 -5.45
CA LEU A 14 5.55 -16.47 -6.08
C LEU A 14 4.56 -15.96 -5.02
N ILE A 15 4.48 -16.61 -3.86
CA ILE A 15 3.72 -16.14 -2.70
C ILE A 15 4.31 -14.85 -2.16
N ASP A 16 5.63 -14.74 -2.04
CA ASP A 16 6.31 -13.52 -1.58
C ASP A 16 6.07 -12.36 -2.55
N GLN A 17 6.13 -12.61 -3.87
CA GLN A 17 5.84 -11.61 -4.88
C GLN A 17 4.38 -11.14 -4.84
N GLN A 18 3.42 -12.07 -4.66
CA GLN A 18 2.02 -11.73 -4.47
C GLN A 18 1.78 -10.96 -3.17
N THR A 19 2.45 -11.34 -2.09
CA THR A 19 2.39 -10.65 -0.80
C THR A 19 2.95 -9.23 -0.92
N ALA A 20 4.07 -9.04 -1.62
CA ALA A 20 4.65 -7.73 -1.87
C ALA A 20 3.70 -6.81 -2.66
N LEU A 21 3.05 -7.34 -3.70
CA LEU A 21 2.01 -6.63 -4.47
C LEU A 21 0.79 -6.27 -3.59
N LEU A 22 0.42 -7.11 -2.63
CA LEU A 22 -0.68 -6.84 -1.69
C LEU A 22 -0.30 -5.80 -0.61
N VAL A 23 0.96 -5.79 -0.16
CA VAL A 23 1.48 -4.76 0.76
C VAL A 23 1.57 -3.40 0.05
N GLU A 24 1.90 -3.39 -1.25
CA GLU A 24 1.83 -2.21 -2.10
C GLU A 24 0.39 -1.67 -2.26
N LEU A 25 -0.63 -2.49 -1.99
CA LEU A 25 -2.05 -2.12 -2.07
C LEU A 25 -2.64 -1.61 -0.74
N SER A 26 -1.91 -1.65 0.37
CA SER A 26 -2.33 -0.98 1.62
C SER A 26 -1.81 0.45 1.64
N THR A 27 -2.72 1.38 1.34
CA THR A 27 -2.52 2.84 1.42
C THR A 27 -1.36 3.41 0.58
N PRO A 28 -1.25 3.07 -0.72
CA PRO A 28 -0.20 3.63 -1.55
C PRO A 28 -0.36 5.14 -1.73
N LEU A 29 0.71 5.89 -1.53
CA LEU A 29 0.78 7.29 -1.92
C LEU A 29 1.15 7.40 -3.40
N ILE A 30 0.23 7.92 -4.22
CA ILE A 30 0.38 8.02 -5.67
C ILE A 30 0.49 9.49 -6.07
N PRO A 31 1.63 9.94 -6.63
CA PRO A 31 1.76 11.29 -7.20
C PRO A 31 0.90 11.46 -8.46
N LEU A 32 0.08 12.51 -8.51
CA LEU A 32 -0.74 12.82 -9.69
C LEU A 32 -0.17 13.97 -10.52
N ALA A 33 0.42 14.96 -9.86
CA ALA A 33 1.06 16.12 -10.44
C ALA A 33 2.06 16.72 -9.45
N GLU A 34 2.83 17.71 -9.88
CA GLU A 34 3.73 18.44 -8.98
C GLU A 34 2.94 19.03 -7.79
N GLY A 35 3.30 18.62 -6.59
CA GLY A 35 2.64 19.05 -5.36
C GLY A 35 1.24 18.46 -5.14
N VAL A 36 0.85 17.41 -5.86
CA VAL A 36 -0.44 16.70 -5.71
C VAL A 36 -0.23 15.20 -5.49
N LEU A 37 -0.77 14.67 -4.38
CA LEU A 37 -0.79 13.24 -4.05
C LEU A 37 -2.22 12.71 -3.94
N VAL A 38 -2.41 11.42 -4.16
CA VAL A 38 -3.62 10.68 -3.79
C VAL A 38 -3.27 9.47 -2.91
N MET A 39 -4.10 9.21 -1.91
CA MET A 39 -4.06 8.02 -1.06
C MET A 39 -5.44 7.32 -1.12
N PRO A 40 -5.54 6.15 -1.74
CA PRO A 40 -6.76 5.35 -1.72
C PRO A 40 -6.83 4.50 -0.45
N LEU A 41 -8.02 4.45 0.16
CA LEU A 41 -8.37 3.62 1.30
C LEU A 41 -9.43 2.61 0.85
N ILE A 42 -9.08 1.31 0.82
CA ILE A 42 -9.97 0.22 0.38
C ILE A 42 -10.04 -0.83 1.49
N GLY A 43 -11.24 -1.38 1.74
CA GLY A 43 -11.45 -2.46 2.70
C GLY A 43 -11.83 -1.96 4.10
N THR A 44 -11.63 -2.76 5.14
CA THR A 44 -12.00 -2.37 6.50
C THR A 44 -11.01 -1.35 7.05
N LEU A 45 -11.52 -0.19 7.44
CA LEU A 45 -10.74 0.88 8.06
C LEU A 45 -10.84 0.74 9.59
N THR A 46 -9.91 -0.03 10.16
CA THR A 46 -9.75 -0.12 11.62
C THR A 46 -8.96 1.07 12.15
N ASP A 47 -9.06 1.34 13.46
CA ASP A 47 -8.30 2.43 14.10
C ASP A 47 -6.78 2.33 13.83
N THR A 48 -6.22 1.11 13.91
CA THR A 48 -4.80 0.87 13.61
C THR A 48 -4.45 1.26 12.18
N ARG A 49 -5.27 0.87 11.20
CA ARG A 49 -5.03 1.21 9.79
C ARG A 49 -5.18 2.69 9.52
N LEU A 50 -6.08 3.37 10.22
CA LEU A 50 -6.24 4.82 10.10
C LEU A 50 -4.99 5.55 10.61
N GLN A 51 -4.44 5.09 11.74
CA GLN A 51 -3.20 5.61 12.29
C GLN A 51 -2.04 5.47 11.29
N ASP A 52 -1.85 4.25 10.77
CA ASP A 52 -0.81 3.95 9.79
C ASP A 52 -0.99 4.79 8.51
N ALA A 53 -2.22 4.94 8.01
CA ALA A 53 -2.51 5.74 6.82
C ALA A 53 -2.14 7.22 7.01
N ILE A 54 -2.44 7.78 8.19
CA ILE A 54 -2.10 9.17 8.50
C ILE A 54 -0.59 9.36 8.57
N GLU A 55 0.13 8.45 9.22
CA GLU A 55 1.59 8.52 9.32
C GLU A 55 2.24 8.48 7.94
N HIS A 56 1.87 7.51 7.11
CA HIS A 56 2.39 7.42 5.73
C HIS A 56 2.04 8.66 4.92
N LEU A 57 0.81 9.19 5.02
CA LEU A 57 0.41 10.40 4.32
C LEU A 57 1.29 11.60 4.70
N LEU A 58 1.51 11.81 6.00
CA LEU A 58 2.30 12.94 6.49
C LEU A 58 3.77 12.83 6.07
N GLU A 59 4.35 11.63 6.11
CA GLU A 59 5.69 11.39 5.57
C GLU A 59 5.78 11.72 4.08
N GLY A 60 4.81 11.26 3.28
CA GLY A 60 4.73 11.57 1.85
C GLY A 60 4.58 13.06 1.57
N VAL A 61 3.72 13.75 2.32
CA VAL A 61 3.54 15.20 2.21
C VAL A 61 4.83 15.94 2.51
N ALA A 62 5.57 15.52 3.54
CA ALA A 62 6.85 16.12 3.91
C ALA A 62 7.93 15.88 2.85
N ILE A 63 8.06 14.65 2.35
CA ILE A 63 9.06 14.28 1.34
C ILE A 63 8.80 14.99 0.02
N HIS A 64 7.55 15.00 -0.44
CA HIS A 64 7.17 15.54 -1.74
C HIS A 64 6.74 17.00 -1.71
N GLN A 65 6.77 17.65 -0.54
CA GLN A 65 6.38 19.06 -0.34
C GLN A 65 5.01 19.37 -0.96
N VAL A 66 4.05 18.51 -0.65
CA VAL A 66 2.75 18.48 -1.30
C VAL A 66 1.85 19.58 -0.79
N LYS A 67 1.13 20.23 -1.71
CA LYS A 67 0.19 21.31 -1.41
C LYS A 67 -1.25 20.81 -1.35
N LEU A 68 -1.53 19.70 -2.05
CA LEU A 68 -2.84 19.10 -2.14
C LEU A 68 -2.73 17.58 -2.02
N SER A 69 -3.41 17.00 -1.04
CA SER A 69 -3.57 15.55 -0.95
C SER A 69 -5.04 15.18 -1.12
N LEU A 70 -5.30 14.13 -1.91
CA LEU A 70 -6.62 13.55 -2.10
C LEU A 70 -6.70 12.24 -1.31
N LEU A 71 -7.69 12.13 -0.42
CA LEU A 71 -8.04 10.86 0.22
C LEU A 71 -9.24 10.25 -0.50
N ASP A 72 -9.04 9.10 -1.14
CA ASP A 72 -10.10 8.36 -1.81
C ASP A 72 -10.59 7.22 -0.92
N ILE A 73 -11.77 7.36 -0.31
CA ILE A 73 -12.35 6.37 0.61
C ILE A 73 -13.21 5.30 -0.09
N THR A 74 -13.00 5.10 -1.39
CA THR A 74 -13.82 4.18 -2.17
C THR A 74 -13.68 2.74 -1.68
N GLY A 75 -14.81 2.12 -1.32
CA GLY A 75 -14.85 0.71 -0.92
C GLY A 75 -14.40 0.45 0.52
N VAL A 76 -14.33 1.49 1.36
CA VAL A 76 -14.19 1.33 2.81
C VAL A 76 -15.46 0.70 3.39
N LYS A 77 -15.30 -0.32 4.24
CA LYS A 77 -16.38 -0.95 5.00
C LYS A 77 -16.15 -0.72 6.49
N GLU A 78 -17.23 -0.55 7.25
CA GLU A 78 -17.22 -0.65 8.72
C GLU A 78 -16.82 -2.06 9.17
#